data_AF-A0A1E3XD00-F1
#
_entry.id   AF-A0A1E3XD00-F1
#
_cell.length_a   1.000
_cell.length_b   1.000
_cell.length_c   1.000
_cell.angle_alpha   90.00
_cell.angle_beta   90.00
_cell.angle_gamma   90.00
#
_symmetry.space_group_name_H-M   'P 1'
#
loop_
_entity.id
_entity.type
_entity.pdbx_description
1 polymer ?
#
loop_
_entity_poly.entity_id
_entity_poly.type
_entity_poly.pdbx_seq_one_letter_code
_entity_poly.pdbx_strand_id
1 'polypeptide(L)'
;MAHYRSNYILIPEPELSFSSVEPSYKSISPLEGLQNWGPYDASIPGFIQRPSNPIRIAIISVSHKVNLIQRYVQMLLSEVKLGQIHEYLRDYKGFKQIYGLNLDIPENLIERIGTNEIKQCTNAENPELAFLEVVKRKLKLLGDKREQLDLIVLFVSREMKDFLEVRGENYYFNFHDHLKAYSAPSNLKLQLIKEEHLPKIGNDNNKDTIRKLWWLSSAIYTKTGGIPCKLADRAERAAFIGLAYGIKPGSGANRIVLGSSHVFDERGEGIRFHLFPIENPLWGKIIGNKRKNPYMNAEDARRLFTIIRQDYQTINSELPSKIVVHKSTPFKKEEIEGIVEALEGINNIELLTIQQESLYRTIQGEVKDRKQKVSNFPVKRGTVLPLDKYSFLLWTSGDLDGVDPRGWHFYQEKRSIPAPLLITRYLGKDPMETVSMDILKLTKMNWNNLQIYNKLPVTIEFAHSISDIVKQLESYSHVPKDFRYYI
;
A
#
# COMPACT_ATOMS: atom_id res chain seq x y z
N MET A 1 0.37 -6.70 41.30
CA MET A 1 0.06 -6.87 39.87
C MET A 1 -1.01 -7.93 39.77
N ALA A 2 -2.21 -7.60 39.28
CA ALA A 2 -3.23 -8.62 39.01
C ALA A 2 -2.77 -9.42 37.78
N HIS A 3 -2.46 -10.70 37.98
CA HIS A 3 -2.16 -11.61 36.88
C HIS A 3 -3.47 -12.03 36.22
N TYR A 4 -3.90 -11.29 35.20
CA TYR A 4 -4.98 -11.74 34.33
C TYR A 4 -4.45 -12.89 33.45
N ARG A 5 -4.84 -14.13 33.78
CA ARG A 5 -4.70 -15.26 32.85
C ARG A 5 -5.85 -15.19 31.86
N SER A 6 -5.62 -14.54 30.73
CA SER A 6 -6.52 -14.63 29.57
C SER A 6 -5.95 -15.64 28.59
N ASN A 7 -6.81 -16.51 28.04
CA ASN A 7 -6.40 -17.38 26.93
C ASN A 7 -6.16 -16.50 25.71
N TYR A 8 -4.99 -16.60 25.10
CA TYR A 8 -4.69 -15.97 23.83
C TYR A 8 -4.92 -16.97 22.70
N ILE A 9 -5.17 -16.47 21.50
CA ILE A 9 -5.30 -17.28 20.29
C ILE A 9 -4.09 -16.99 19.40
N LEU A 10 -3.56 -18.01 18.72
CA LEU A 10 -2.52 -17.85 17.72
C LEU A 10 -3.09 -18.20 16.35
N ILE A 11 -3.12 -17.22 15.45
CA ILE A 11 -3.54 -17.40 14.07
C ILE A 11 -2.35 -17.86 13.23
N PRO A 12 -2.49 -18.88 12.36
CA PRO A 12 -1.41 -19.32 11.49
C PRO A 12 -1.02 -18.20 10.51
N GLU A 13 0.25 -18.15 10.13
CA GLU A 13 0.76 -17.14 9.19
C GLU A 13 0.17 -17.40 7.79
N PRO A 14 -0.49 -16.41 7.16
CA PRO A 14 -1.08 -16.61 5.84
C PRO A 14 -0.01 -16.65 4.74
N GLU A 15 -0.26 -17.49 3.73
CA GLU A 15 0.61 -17.65 2.57
C GLU A 15 0.14 -16.84 1.35
N LEU A 16 1.10 -16.55 0.47
CA LEU A 16 0.88 -15.95 -0.84
C LEU A 16 0.96 -17.03 -1.91
N SER A 17 0.17 -16.88 -2.98
CA SER A 17 0.16 -17.75 -4.16
C SER A 17 0.75 -17.03 -5.37
N PHE A 18 1.51 -17.79 -6.15
CA PHE A 18 2.22 -17.35 -7.36
C PHE A 18 1.72 -18.07 -8.61
N SER A 19 0.59 -18.78 -8.52
CA SER A 19 -0.03 -19.45 -9.65
C SER A 19 -1.54 -19.53 -9.53
N SER A 20 -2.22 -19.31 -10.65
CA SER A 20 -3.66 -19.49 -10.82
C SER A 20 -4.04 -20.95 -11.06
N VAL A 21 -3.09 -21.76 -11.54
CA VAL A 21 -3.30 -23.16 -11.96
C VAL A 21 -2.60 -24.18 -11.07
N GLU A 22 -1.51 -23.80 -10.38
CA GLU A 22 -0.70 -24.70 -9.54
C GLU A 22 -0.84 -24.32 -8.06
N PRO A 23 -1.67 -25.04 -7.27
CA PRO A 23 -1.91 -24.71 -5.87
C PRO A 23 -0.68 -24.84 -4.97
N SER A 24 0.34 -25.61 -5.36
CA SER A 24 1.56 -25.77 -4.56
C SER A 24 2.52 -24.58 -4.63
N TYR A 25 2.33 -23.65 -5.57
CA TYR A 25 3.19 -22.46 -5.72
C TYR A 25 2.78 -21.40 -4.70
N LYS A 26 3.11 -21.69 -3.44
CA LYS A 26 2.79 -20.88 -2.26
C LYS A 26 4.04 -20.58 -1.44
N SER A 27 4.08 -19.41 -0.83
CA SER A 27 5.16 -19.01 0.08
C SER A 27 4.70 -17.94 1.06
N ILE A 28 5.26 -17.96 2.28
CA ILE A 28 5.11 -16.87 3.26
C ILE A 28 5.86 -15.61 2.78
N SER A 29 6.96 -15.79 2.04
CA SER A 29 7.84 -14.72 1.56
C SER A 29 7.57 -14.38 0.09
N PRO A 30 7.26 -13.10 -0.23
CA PRO A 30 7.07 -12.68 -1.62
C PRO A 30 8.34 -12.79 -2.45
N LEU A 31 9.51 -12.54 -1.87
CA LEU A 31 10.79 -12.66 -2.59
C LEU A 31 11.08 -14.11 -2.99
N GLU A 32 10.81 -15.04 -2.09
CA GLU A 32 11.02 -16.46 -2.36
C GLU A 32 10.06 -16.96 -3.44
N GLY A 33 8.78 -16.60 -3.35
CA GLY A 33 7.81 -17.02 -4.35
C GLY A 33 8.09 -16.45 -5.73
N LEU A 34 8.43 -15.15 -5.81
CA LEU A 34 8.84 -14.52 -7.07
C LEU A 34 10.12 -15.13 -7.65
N GLN A 35 11.10 -15.46 -6.81
CA GLN A 35 12.35 -16.09 -7.25
C GLN A 35 12.10 -17.50 -7.81
N ASN A 36 11.24 -18.29 -7.17
CA ASN A 36 11.04 -19.70 -7.51
C ASN A 36 10.05 -19.90 -8.67
N TRP A 37 8.99 -19.10 -8.72
CA TRP A 37 7.86 -19.34 -9.64
C TRP A 37 7.48 -18.15 -10.50
N GLY A 38 8.02 -16.96 -10.22
CA GLY A 38 7.64 -15.73 -10.91
C GLY A 38 6.28 -15.18 -10.42
N PRO A 39 5.71 -14.20 -11.12
CA PRO A 39 4.49 -13.52 -10.71
C PRO A 39 3.22 -14.33 -11.01
N TYR A 40 2.19 -14.13 -10.19
CA TYR A 40 0.90 -14.86 -10.29
C TYR A 40 0.26 -14.81 -11.68
N ASP A 41 0.21 -13.63 -12.30
CA ASP A 41 -0.42 -13.43 -13.61
C ASP A 41 0.31 -14.13 -14.77
N ALA A 42 1.60 -14.44 -14.64
CA ALA A 42 2.34 -15.20 -15.65
C ALA A 42 1.83 -16.64 -15.81
N SER A 43 1.14 -17.17 -14.79
CA SER A 43 0.54 -18.50 -14.82
C SER A 43 -0.85 -18.55 -15.48
N ILE A 44 -1.48 -17.40 -15.73
CA ILE A 44 -2.85 -17.33 -16.26
C ILE A 44 -2.80 -17.44 -17.79
N PRO A 45 -3.33 -18.53 -18.40
CA PRO A 45 -3.30 -18.69 -19.85
C PRO A 45 -4.04 -17.57 -20.57
N GLY A 46 -3.39 -16.94 -21.56
CA GLY A 46 -4.03 -15.91 -22.40
C GLY A 46 -4.40 -14.62 -21.66
N PHE A 47 -3.79 -14.32 -20.52
CA PHE A 47 -4.13 -13.14 -19.72
C PHE A 47 -3.74 -11.83 -20.42
N ILE A 48 -4.74 -11.14 -20.97
CA ILE A 48 -4.56 -9.94 -21.82
C ILE A 48 -4.10 -8.72 -21.00
N GLN A 49 -4.34 -8.68 -19.69
CA GLN A 49 -4.01 -7.52 -18.84
C GLN A 49 -2.56 -7.52 -18.32
N ARG A 50 -1.72 -8.46 -18.77
CA ARG A 50 -0.30 -8.50 -18.39
C ARG A 50 0.44 -7.26 -18.92
N PRO A 51 1.49 -6.76 -18.24
CA PRO A 51 2.27 -5.65 -18.77
C PRO A 51 2.83 -5.94 -20.17
N SER A 52 3.05 -4.85 -20.92
CA SER A 52 3.70 -4.88 -22.23
C SER A 52 5.07 -5.57 -22.18
N ASN A 53 5.49 -6.14 -23.31
CA ASN A 53 6.81 -6.72 -23.47
C ASN A 53 7.47 -6.16 -24.75
N PRO A 54 8.45 -5.25 -24.64
CA PRO A 54 9.04 -4.71 -23.41
C PRO A 54 8.13 -3.72 -22.69
N ILE A 55 8.36 -3.55 -21.37
CA ILE A 55 7.86 -2.39 -20.63
C ILE A 55 8.70 -1.17 -21.01
N ARG A 56 8.07 -0.14 -21.57
CA ARG A 56 8.71 1.07 -22.07
C ARG A 56 8.72 2.15 -20.99
N ILE A 57 9.92 2.50 -20.51
CA ILE A 57 10.13 3.44 -19.41
C ILE A 57 10.61 4.77 -19.97
N ALA A 58 9.81 5.82 -19.77
CA ALA A 58 10.23 7.19 -19.98
C ALA A 58 10.97 7.72 -18.73
N ILE A 59 11.90 8.66 -18.92
CA ILE A 59 12.69 9.23 -17.82
C ILE A 59 12.55 10.75 -17.81
N ILE A 60 12.31 11.30 -16.62
CA ILE A 60 12.51 12.72 -16.32
C ILE A 60 13.67 12.83 -15.34
N SER A 61 14.70 13.59 -15.69
CA SER A 61 15.87 13.79 -14.82
C SER A 61 16.54 15.14 -15.08
N VAL A 62 17.36 15.62 -14.16
CA VAL A 62 18.26 16.73 -14.45
C VAL A 62 19.30 16.30 -15.48
N SER A 63 19.61 17.22 -16.39
CA SER A 63 20.38 16.94 -17.60
C SER A 63 21.68 16.17 -17.34
N HIS A 64 22.40 16.51 -16.26
CA HIS A 64 23.68 15.92 -15.91
C HIS A 64 23.59 14.61 -15.10
N LYS A 65 22.38 14.11 -14.78
CA LYS A 65 22.13 12.85 -14.04
C LYS A 65 21.35 11.80 -14.85
N VAL A 66 21.02 12.07 -16.11
CA VAL A 66 20.34 11.09 -17.00
C VAL A 66 21.08 9.76 -17.04
N ASN A 67 22.40 9.78 -17.30
CA ASN A 67 23.21 8.56 -17.37
C ASN A 67 23.24 7.80 -16.03
N LEU A 68 23.17 8.49 -14.90
CA LEU A 68 23.15 7.87 -13.58
C LEU A 68 21.88 7.05 -13.38
N ILE A 69 20.72 7.63 -13.68
CA ILE A 69 19.44 6.94 -13.53
C ILE A 69 19.27 5.82 -14.57
N GLN A 70 19.71 6.03 -15.81
CA GLN A 70 19.70 4.97 -16.83
C GLN A 70 20.53 3.76 -16.38
N ARG A 71 21.76 3.97 -15.90
CA ARG A 71 22.59 2.87 -15.36
C ARG A 71 21.89 2.14 -14.22
N TYR A 72 21.25 2.87 -13.31
CA TYR A 72 20.54 2.25 -12.19
C TYR A 72 19.34 1.40 -12.66
N VAL A 73 18.53 1.90 -13.61
CA VAL A 73 17.42 1.11 -14.17
C VAL A 73 17.97 -0.10 -14.96
N GLN A 74 19.08 0.05 -15.69
CA GLN A 74 19.74 -1.05 -16.39
C GLN A 74 20.25 -2.15 -15.44
N MET A 75 20.58 -1.83 -14.18
CA MET A 75 20.94 -2.86 -13.19
C MET A 75 19.81 -3.87 -12.95
N LEU A 76 18.55 -3.51 -13.22
CA LEU A 76 17.41 -4.44 -13.13
C LEU A 76 17.53 -5.59 -14.13
N LEU A 77 18.33 -5.45 -15.20
CA LEU A 77 18.49 -6.48 -16.22
C LEU A 77 19.47 -7.58 -15.82
N SER A 78 20.31 -7.33 -14.82
CA SER A 78 21.44 -8.21 -14.45
C SER A 78 21.16 -8.98 -13.15
N GLU A 79 21.75 -10.18 -13.06
CA GLU A 79 21.76 -10.93 -11.81
C GLU A 79 22.69 -10.28 -10.78
N VAL A 80 22.25 -10.19 -9.52
CA VAL A 80 23.06 -9.78 -8.38
C VAL A 80 22.88 -10.79 -7.25
N LYS A 81 23.96 -11.48 -6.90
CA LYS A 81 23.98 -12.55 -5.88
C LYS A 81 24.29 -12.01 -4.49
N LEU A 82 23.67 -12.62 -3.49
CA LEU A 82 24.04 -12.44 -2.10
C LEU A 82 25.39 -13.13 -1.84
N GLY A 83 26.31 -12.45 -1.13
CA GLY A 83 27.58 -13.07 -0.72
C GLY A 83 27.43 -14.13 0.37
N GLN A 84 26.28 -14.18 1.05
CA GLN A 84 25.95 -15.14 2.11
C GLN A 84 24.44 -15.25 2.25
N ILE A 85 23.97 -16.37 2.82
CA ILE A 85 22.56 -16.59 3.14
C ILE A 85 22.03 -15.43 4.00
N HIS A 86 20.82 -14.97 3.68
CA HIS A 86 20.16 -13.87 4.36
C HIS A 86 18.79 -14.33 4.89
N GLU A 87 18.42 -13.85 6.08
CA GLU A 87 17.17 -14.22 6.79
C GLU A 87 15.88 -13.98 5.97
N TYR A 88 15.89 -12.99 5.08
CA TYR A 88 14.73 -12.59 4.28
C TYR A 88 15.04 -12.36 2.79
N LEU A 89 16.13 -11.66 2.47
CA LEU A 89 16.52 -11.39 1.08
C LEU A 89 16.82 -12.66 0.30
N ARG A 90 16.66 -12.55 -1.01
CA ARG A 90 17.00 -13.55 -2.02
C ARG A 90 17.86 -12.92 -3.11
N ASP A 91 18.63 -13.72 -3.85
CA ASP A 91 19.34 -13.26 -5.03
C ASP A 91 18.40 -12.53 -5.98
N TYR A 92 18.87 -11.43 -6.59
CA TYR A 92 18.11 -10.78 -7.64
C TYR A 92 18.48 -11.40 -8.99
N LYS A 93 17.56 -12.11 -9.64
CA LYS A 93 17.83 -12.87 -10.88
C LYS A 93 17.74 -12.05 -12.17
N GLY A 94 17.44 -10.76 -12.09
CA GLY A 94 17.17 -9.91 -13.25
C GLY A 94 15.71 -9.94 -13.66
N PHE A 95 15.22 -8.81 -14.19
CA PHE A 95 13.81 -8.55 -14.46
C PHE A 95 13.19 -9.58 -15.41
N LYS A 96 13.92 -9.96 -16.46
CA LYS A 96 13.48 -10.97 -17.44
C LYS A 96 13.28 -12.34 -16.81
N GLN A 97 14.18 -12.77 -15.94
CA GLN A 97 14.09 -14.09 -15.31
C GLN A 97 12.97 -14.12 -14.26
N ILE A 98 12.80 -13.04 -13.49
CA ILE A 98 11.78 -12.97 -12.43
C ILE A 98 10.38 -12.82 -13.02
N TYR A 99 10.19 -11.86 -13.95
CA TYR A 99 8.86 -11.46 -14.42
C TYR A 99 8.51 -11.97 -15.81
N GLY A 100 9.45 -12.55 -16.54
CA GLY A 100 9.25 -13.03 -17.91
C GLY A 100 9.05 -11.91 -18.96
N LEU A 101 9.47 -10.68 -18.65
CA LEU A 101 9.31 -9.49 -19.50
C LEU A 101 10.64 -8.75 -19.66
N ASN A 102 10.80 -8.01 -20.76
CA ASN A 102 11.94 -7.12 -20.97
C ASN A 102 11.61 -5.69 -20.52
N LEU A 103 12.65 -4.89 -20.23
CA LEU A 103 12.53 -3.45 -20.01
C LEU A 103 13.20 -2.72 -21.17
N ASP A 104 12.63 -1.60 -21.58
CA ASP A 104 13.18 -0.70 -22.58
C ASP A 104 13.16 0.76 -22.07
N ILE A 105 14.19 1.52 -22.43
CA ILE A 105 14.34 2.94 -22.07
C ILE A 105 14.63 3.71 -23.35
N PRO A 106 13.59 4.11 -24.11
CA PRO A 106 13.79 4.79 -25.39
C PRO A 106 14.39 6.19 -25.20
N GLU A 107 15.44 6.52 -25.96
CA GLU A 107 16.12 7.82 -25.89
C GLU A 107 15.19 9.01 -26.23
N ASN A 108 14.19 8.80 -27.09
CA ASN A 108 13.18 9.79 -27.48
C ASN A 108 12.12 10.06 -26.39
N LEU A 109 12.17 9.34 -25.26
CA LEU A 109 11.30 9.47 -24.09
C LEU A 109 12.06 9.97 -22.85
N ILE A 110 13.22 10.61 -23.06
CA ILE A 110 14.01 11.22 -21.99
C ILE A 110 13.81 12.73 -21.98
N GLU A 111 13.07 13.20 -20.98
CA GLU A 111 12.88 14.62 -20.72
C GLU A 111 13.89 15.14 -19.70
N ARG A 112 14.52 16.27 -20.04
CA ARG A 112 15.60 16.86 -19.26
C ARG A 112 15.13 18.13 -18.56
N ILE A 113 15.44 18.23 -17.28
CA ILE A 113 15.33 19.47 -16.52
C ILE A 113 16.70 20.18 -16.60
N GLY A 114 16.69 21.39 -17.14
CA GLY A 114 17.89 22.21 -17.28
C GLY A 114 18.33 22.81 -15.95
N THR A 115 19.63 23.04 -15.77
CA THR A 115 20.16 23.75 -14.59
C THR A 115 19.62 25.16 -14.46
N ASN A 116 19.34 25.84 -15.58
CA ASN A 116 18.68 27.14 -15.59
C ASN A 116 17.22 27.06 -15.12
N GLU A 117 16.47 26.00 -15.47
CA GLU A 117 15.10 25.80 -14.96
C GLU A 117 15.11 25.63 -13.44
N ILE A 118 16.07 24.88 -12.90
CA ILE A 118 16.25 24.72 -11.44
C ILE A 118 16.53 26.07 -10.78
N LYS A 119 17.49 26.85 -11.29
CA LYS A 119 17.81 28.18 -10.76
C LYS A 119 16.63 29.14 -10.80
N GLN A 120 15.84 29.10 -11.87
CA GLN A 120 14.62 29.90 -11.98
C GLN A 120 13.59 29.51 -10.90
N CYS A 121 13.45 28.21 -10.60
CA CYS A 121 12.59 27.76 -9.51
C CYS A 121 13.09 28.26 -8.16
N THR A 122 14.40 28.14 -7.87
CA THR A 122 14.99 28.61 -6.62
C THR A 122 14.74 30.10 -6.38
N ASN A 123 14.76 30.92 -7.44
CA ASN A 123 14.57 32.36 -7.36
C ASN A 123 13.10 32.81 -7.44
N ALA A 124 12.14 31.87 -7.56
CA ALA A 124 10.72 32.19 -7.62
C ALA A 124 10.17 32.53 -6.23
N GLU A 125 9.05 33.25 -6.18
CA GLU A 125 8.35 33.56 -4.92
C GLU A 125 7.89 32.29 -4.19
N ASN A 126 7.41 31.28 -4.93
CA ASN A 126 7.02 29.97 -4.41
C ASN A 126 7.82 28.87 -5.14
N PRO A 127 9.06 28.56 -4.70
CA PRO A 127 9.96 27.64 -5.41
C PRO A 127 9.39 26.24 -5.65
N GLU A 128 8.64 25.70 -4.69
CA GLU A 128 8.02 24.39 -4.75
C GLU A 128 6.91 24.30 -5.81
N LEU A 129 6.13 25.37 -5.98
CA LEU A 129 5.10 25.47 -7.02
C LEU A 129 5.72 25.69 -8.39
N ALA A 130 6.75 26.54 -8.48
CA ALA A 130 7.49 26.76 -9.73
C ALA A 130 8.11 25.44 -10.24
N PHE A 131 8.72 24.66 -9.34
CA PHE A 131 9.29 23.37 -9.69
C PHE A 131 8.21 22.33 -10.08
N LEU A 132 7.07 22.31 -9.38
CA LEU A 132 5.93 21.49 -9.76
C LEU A 132 5.49 21.75 -11.21
N GLU A 133 5.38 23.02 -11.60
CA GLU A 133 5.01 23.39 -12.98
C GLU A 133 6.07 22.99 -14.01
N VAL A 134 7.36 23.11 -13.68
CA VAL A 134 8.44 22.58 -14.54
C VAL A 134 8.23 21.10 -14.82
N VAL A 135 7.96 20.29 -13.79
CA VAL A 135 7.77 18.85 -13.94
C VAL A 135 6.46 18.52 -14.65
N LYS A 136 5.35 19.23 -14.38
CA LYS A 136 4.09 19.08 -15.12
C LYS A 136 4.27 19.31 -16.61
N ARG A 137 5.08 20.29 -17.03
CA ARG A 137 5.39 20.51 -18.46
C ARG A 137 6.10 19.30 -19.08
N LYS A 138 7.08 18.70 -18.39
CA LYS A 138 7.76 17.49 -18.88
C LYS A 138 6.81 16.29 -18.94
N LEU A 139 5.94 16.14 -17.95
CA LEU A 139 4.89 15.11 -17.95
C LEU A 139 3.93 15.28 -19.12
N LYS A 140 3.55 16.52 -19.47
CA LYS A 140 2.69 16.81 -20.62
C LYS A 140 3.34 16.37 -21.94
N LEU A 141 4.62 16.69 -22.15
CA LEU A 141 5.37 16.25 -23.34
C LEU A 141 5.41 14.73 -23.50
N LEU A 142 5.55 14.01 -22.39
CA LEU A 142 5.48 12.54 -22.38
C LEU A 142 4.04 12.03 -22.56
N GLY A 143 3.05 12.75 -22.02
CA GLY A 143 1.63 12.46 -22.20
C GLY A 143 1.19 12.54 -23.66
N ASP A 144 1.75 13.46 -24.44
CA ASP A 144 1.51 13.54 -25.90
C ASP A 144 2.04 12.30 -26.65
N LYS A 145 2.93 11.51 -26.02
CA LYS A 145 3.49 10.25 -26.53
C LYS A 145 2.98 9.03 -25.75
N ARG A 146 1.79 9.10 -25.14
CA ARG A 146 1.28 8.09 -24.19
C ARG A 146 1.34 6.65 -24.70
N GLU A 147 1.06 6.42 -25.98
CA GLU A 147 1.06 5.08 -26.60
C GLU A 147 2.46 4.47 -26.74
N GLN A 148 3.51 5.28 -26.57
CA GLN A 148 4.91 4.86 -26.68
C GLN A 148 5.54 4.51 -25.33
N LEU A 149 4.85 4.73 -24.21
CA LEU A 149 5.37 4.53 -22.86
C LEU A 149 4.39 3.80 -21.97
N ASP A 150 4.90 3.10 -20.96
CA ASP A 150 4.11 2.34 -20.00
C ASP A 150 4.26 2.87 -18.56
N LEU A 151 5.43 3.47 -18.26
CA LEU A 151 5.77 4.07 -16.97
C LEU A 151 6.71 5.27 -17.15
N ILE A 152 6.55 6.30 -16.33
CA ILE A 152 7.49 7.43 -16.23
C ILE A 152 8.27 7.32 -14.92
N VAL A 153 9.59 7.28 -15.02
CA VAL A 153 10.52 7.40 -13.89
C VAL A 153 10.95 8.85 -13.72
N LEU A 154 10.62 9.46 -12.59
CA LEU A 154 11.11 10.78 -12.21
C LEU A 154 12.30 10.63 -11.25
N PHE A 155 13.48 11.01 -11.71
CA PHE A 155 14.69 11.02 -10.87
C PHE A 155 14.77 12.33 -10.08
N VAL A 156 14.64 12.20 -8.76
CA VAL A 156 14.69 13.32 -7.82
C VAL A 156 16.13 13.46 -7.30
N SER A 157 16.88 14.39 -7.89
CA SER A 157 18.26 14.69 -7.50
C SER A 157 18.31 15.46 -6.18
N ARG A 158 19.46 15.45 -5.51
CA ARG A 158 19.65 16.13 -4.21
C ARG A 158 19.41 17.64 -4.28
N GLU A 159 19.70 18.26 -5.42
CA GLU A 159 19.47 19.68 -5.69
C GLU A 159 17.98 20.08 -5.74
N MET A 160 17.07 19.11 -5.83
CA MET A 160 15.62 19.37 -5.81
C MET A 160 15.02 19.33 -4.41
N LYS A 161 15.80 18.98 -3.38
CA LYS A 161 15.29 18.63 -2.03
C LYS A 161 14.37 19.71 -1.45
N ASP A 162 14.74 20.97 -1.62
CA ASP A 162 14.02 22.11 -1.04
C ASP A 162 12.66 22.37 -1.71
N PHE A 163 12.42 21.79 -2.89
CA PHE A 163 11.14 21.88 -3.59
C PHE A 163 10.17 20.75 -3.24
N LEU A 164 10.60 19.72 -2.49
CA LEU A 164 9.82 18.48 -2.35
C LEU A 164 8.75 18.55 -1.26
N GLU A 165 8.99 19.33 -0.21
CA GLU A 165 8.09 19.43 0.93
C GLU A 165 8.26 20.78 1.62
N VAL A 166 7.14 21.47 1.87
CA VAL A 166 7.11 22.71 2.65
C VAL A 166 6.11 22.52 3.79
N ARG A 167 6.55 22.84 5.02
CA ARG A 167 5.72 22.75 6.24
C ARG A 167 5.71 24.09 6.96
N GLY A 168 4.59 24.79 6.89
CA GLY A 168 4.29 25.99 7.67
C GLY A 168 3.07 25.80 8.58
N GLU A 169 2.75 26.78 9.42
CA GLU A 169 1.65 26.68 10.40
C GLU A 169 0.28 26.41 9.75
N ASN A 170 0.03 27.00 8.57
CA ASN A 170 -1.22 26.85 7.82
C ASN A 170 -1.00 26.43 6.35
N TYR A 171 0.22 26.02 6.01
CA TYR A 171 0.59 25.62 4.66
C TYR A 171 1.32 24.28 4.71
N TYR A 172 0.83 23.32 3.94
CA TYR A 172 1.50 22.04 3.75
C TYR A 172 1.55 21.73 2.27
N PHE A 173 2.76 21.55 1.75
CA PHE A 173 3.01 21.15 0.38
C PHE A 173 3.78 19.84 0.37
N ASN A 174 3.33 18.90 -0.46
CA ASN A 174 4.01 17.64 -0.72
C ASN A 174 4.07 17.38 -2.24
N PHE A 175 5.27 17.48 -2.80
CA PHE A 175 5.51 17.37 -4.23
C PHE A 175 5.05 16.03 -4.81
N HIS A 176 5.24 14.93 -4.08
CA HIS A 176 4.82 13.60 -4.51
C HIS A 176 3.29 13.56 -4.68
N ASP A 177 2.54 14.04 -3.70
CA ASP A 177 1.09 13.98 -3.69
C ASP A 177 0.49 14.86 -4.80
N HIS A 178 1.05 16.06 -5.01
CA HIS A 178 0.66 16.93 -6.12
C HIS A 178 0.93 16.29 -7.49
N LEU A 179 2.08 15.65 -7.69
CA LEU A 179 2.38 14.98 -8.95
C LEU A 179 1.47 13.79 -9.21
N LYS A 180 1.16 12.99 -8.17
CA LYS A 180 0.23 11.86 -8.29
C LYS A 180 -1.18 12.33 -8.61
N ALA A 181 -1.65 13.38 -7.94
CA ALA A 181 -2.94 14.01 -8.23
C ALA A 181 -3.01 14.55 -9.67
N TYR A 182 -1.92 15.12 -10.19
CA TYR A 182 -1.86 15.63 -11.57
C TYR A 182 -1.77 14.52 -12.64
N SER A 183 -0.95 13.50 -12.40
CA SER A 183 -0.63 12.46 -13.39
C SER A 183 -1.74 11.42 -13.55
N ALA A 184 -2.47 11.11 -12.48
CA ALA A 184 -3.50 10.08 -12.52
C ALA A 184 -4.62 10.40 -13.53
N PRO A 185 -5.28 11.58 -13.53
CA PRO A 185 -6.30 11.92 -14.54
C PRO A 185 -5.80 11.88 -15.98
N SER A 186 -4.49 12.09 -16.19
CA SER A 186 -3.82 12.00 -17.50
C SER A 186 -3.41 10.57 -17.86
N ASN A 187 -3.82 9.55 -17.10
CA ASN A 187 -3.43 8.15 -17.26
C ASN A 187 -1.90 7.92 -17.29
N LEU A 188 -1.13 8.75 -16.59
CA LEU A 188 0.32 8.64 -16.48
C LEU A 188 0.71 7.95 -15.17
N LYS A 189 1.42 6.82 -15.28
CA LYS A 189 1.93 6.06 -14.15
C LYS A 189 3.33 6.55 -13.78
N LEU A 190 3.52 6.99 -12.53
CA LEU A 190 4.78 7.57 -12.06
C LEU A 190 5.51 6.69 -11.04
N GLN A 191 6.83 6.60 -11.18
CA GLN A 191 7.75 6.07 -10.18
C GLN A 191 8.81 7.13 -9.86
N LEU A 192 8.80 7.64 -8.61
CA LEU A 192 9.82 8.57 -8.14
C LEU A 192 11.03 7.78 -7.60
N ILE A 193 12.24 8.19 -7.97
CA ILE A 193 13.49 7.62 -7.49
C ILE A 193 14.36 8.75 -6.95
N LYS A 194 14.58 8.79 -5.63
CA LYS A 194 15.44 9.80 -5.00
C LYS A 194 16.91 9.38 -5.08
N GLU A 195 17.80 10.31 -5.41
CA GLU A 195 19.25 10.08 -5.51
C GLU A 195 19.85 9.52 -4.21
N GLU A 196 19.35 9.95 -3.06
CA GLU A 196 19.77 9.46 -1.73
C GLU A 196 19.46 7.97 -1.50
N HIS A 197 18.50 7.42 -2.24
CA HIS A 197 18.10 6.01 -2.16
C HIS A 197 18.78 5.13 -3.20
N LEU A 198 19.66 5.66 -4.06
CA LEU A 198 20.45 4.80 -4.96
C LEU A 198 21.38 3.88 -4.16
N PRO A 199 21.72 2.68 -4.67
CA PRO A 199 22.72 1.82 -4.05
C PRO A 199 24.06 2.53 -3.92
N LYS A 200 24.75 2.35 -2.77
CA LYS A 200 26.12 2.82 -2.62
C LYS A 200 27.06 1.80 -3.26
N ILE A 201 27.61 2.12 -4.43
CA ILE A 201 28.57 1.28 -5.15
C ILE A 201 29.87 1.21 -4.34
N GLY A 202 30.44 0.01 -4.15
CA GLY A 202 31.76 -0.20 -3.55
C GLY A 202 31.81 -0.72 -2.10
N ASN A 203 30.68 -1.09 -1.49
CA ASN A 203 30.69 -1.85 -0.23
C ASN A 203 30.65 -3.36 -0.50
N ASP A 204 31.41 -4.15 0.25
CA ASP A 204 31.56 -5.63 0.17
C ASP A 204 30.26 -6.44 0.38
N ASN A 205 29.11 -5.77 0.52
CA ASN A 205 27.85 -6.41 0.82
C ASN A 205 26.71 -5.89 -0.06
N ASN A 206 26.41 -6.64 -1.13
CA ASN A 206 25.38 -6.33 -2.13
C ASN A 206 23.94 -6.33 -1.59
N LYS A 207 23.71 -6.55 -0.28
CA LYS A 207 22.37 -6.61 0.34
C LYS A 207 21.51 -5.37 0.07
N ASP A 208 22.09 -4.18 0.19
CA ASP A 208 21.37 -2.92 -0.04
C ASP A 208 20.96 -2.78 -1.52
N THR A 209 21.89 -3.07 -2.43
CA THR A 209 21.65 -3.11 -3.88
C THR A 209 20.54 -4.08 -4.22
N ILE A 210 20.62 -5.33 -3.76
CA ILE A 210 19.63 -6.38 -4.02
C ILE A 210 18.25 -5.99 -3.50
N ARG A 211 18.17 -5.45 -2.28
CA ARG A 211 16.91 -4.93 -1.72
C ARG A 211 16.32 -3.86 -2.65
N LYS A 212 17.11 -2.88 -3.05
CA LYS A 212 16.64 -1.78 -3.90
C LYS A 212 16.18 -2.26 -5.28
N LEU A 213 16.89 -3.22 -5.88
CA LEU A 213 16.51 -3.84 -7.16
C LEU A 213 15.19 -4.61 -7.05
N TRP A 214 15.02 -5.42 -6.00
CA TRP A 214 13.76 -6.13 -5.74
C TRP A 214 12.58 -5.16 -5.66
N TRP A 215 12.69 -4.12 -4.81
CA TRP A 215 11.61 -3.14 -4.60
C TRP A 215 11.30 -2.36 -5.88
N LEU A 216 12.32 -1.86 -6.58
CA LEU A 216 12.11 -1.11 -7.82
C LEU A 216 11.50 -2.00 -8.89
N SER A 217 11.96 -3.25 -9.03
CA SER A 217 11.42 -4.19 -10.02
C SER A 217 9.95 -4.50 -9.78
N SER A 218 9.56 -4.75 -8.52
CA SER A 218 8.15 -5.01 -8.18
C SER A 218 7.29 -3.78 -8.39
N ALA A 219 7.80 -2.59 -8.03
CA ALA A 219 7.07 -1.34 -8.25
C ALA A 219 6.84 -1.06 -9.75
N ILE A 220 7.84 -1.33 -10.61
CA ILE A 220 7.68 -1.22 -12.07
C ILE A 220 6.63 -2.25 -12.54
N TYR A 221 6.78 -3.52 -12.16
CA TYR A 221 5.88 -4.59 -12.57
C TYR A 221 4.43 -4.29 -12.21
N THR A 222 4.17 -3.95 -10.94
CA THR A 222 2.82 -3.73 -10.40
C THR A 222 2.16 -2.50 -11.00
N LYS A 223 2.85 -1.35 -11.03
CA LYS A 223 2.30 -0.11 -11.61
C LYS A 223 1.91 -0.30 -13.07
N THR A 224 2.66 -1.13 -13.77
CA THR A 224 2.50 -1.35 -15.19
C THR A 224 1.41 -2.39 -15.55
N GLY A 225 0.76 -2.96 -14.53
CA GLY A 225 -0.40 -3.86 -14.67
C GLY A 225 -0.20 -5.24 -14.04
N GLY A 226 1.04 -5.56 -13.66
CA GLY A 226 1.39 -6.90 -13.19
C GLY A 226 0.79 -7.26 -11.83
N ILE A 227 0.51 -8.56 -11.64
CA ILE A 227 0.02 -9.13 -10.38
C ILE A 227 1.13 -10.02 -9.80
N PRO A 228 1.94 -9.53 -8.85
CA PRO A 228 3.09 -10.28 -8.34
C PRO A 228 2.66 -11.54 -7.57
N CYS A 229 1.63 -11.41 -6.74
CA CYS A 229 1.10 -12.52 -5.94
C CYS A 229 -0.35 -12.22 -5.51
N LYS A 230 -1.07 -13.26 -5.12
CA LYS A 230 -2.40 -13.18 -4.49
C LYS A 230 -2.38 -13.92 -3.16
N LEU A 231 -3.39 -13.75 -2.30
CA LEU A 231 -3.54 -14.62 -1.13
C LEU A 231 -3.75 -16.08 -1.57
N ALA A 232 -3.08 -17.01 -0.90
CA ALA A 232 -3.18 -18.44 -1.17
C ALA A 232 -4.58 -18.98 -0.87
N ASP A 233 -5.12 -18.63 0.30
CA ASP A 233 -6.44 -19.06 0.76
C ASP A 233 -7.51 -18.07 0.33
N ARG A 234 -8.51 -18.56 -0.41
CA ARG A 234 -9.67 -17.77 -0.84
C ARG A 234 -10.69 -17.69 0.30
N ALA A 235 -11.08 -16.49 0.71
CA ALA A 235 -12.35 -16.33 1.41
C ALA A 235 -13.50 -16.46 0.39
N GLU A 236 -14.63 -17.08 0.72
CA GLU A 236 -15.73 -17.18 -0.24
C GLU A 236 -16.38 -15.80 -0.46
N ARG A 237 -16.25 -15.27 -1.69
CA ARG A 237 -16.85 -14.01 -2.21
C ARG A 237 -16.88 -12.88 -1.17
N ALA A 238 -15.73 -12.59 -0.58
CA ALA A 238 -15.56 -11.53 0.39
C ALA A 238 -15.07 -10.25 -0.28
N ALA A 239 -15.59 -9.09 0.15
CA ALA A 239 -15.07 -7.79 -0.22
C ALA A 239 -14.57 -7.06 1.02
N PHE A 240 -13.33 -6.57 0.97
CA PHE A 240 -12.72 -5.79 2.05
C PHE A 240 -12.65 -4.32 1.65
N ILE A 241 -13.17 -3.42 2.48
CA ILE A 241 -13.32 -2.01 2.17
C ILE A 241 -12.54 -1.21 3.20
N GLY A 242 -11.53 -0.45 2.76
CA GLY A 242 -10.87 0.54 3.59
C GLY A 242 -11.54 1.90 3.47
N LEU A 243 -11.89 2.55 4.58
CA LEU A 243 -12.47 3.90 4.61
C LEU A 243 -11.54 4.90 5.28
N ALA A 244 -11.33 6.03 4.61
CA ALA A 244 -10.69 7.21 5.19
C ALA A 244 -11.34 8.49 4.69
N TYR A 245 -11.15 9.57 5.46
CA TYR A 245 -11.70 10.88 5.12
C TYR A 245 -10.59 11.88 4.86
N GLY A 246 -10.74 12.64 3.78
CA GLY A 246 -9.92 13.78 3.44
C GLY A 246 -10.67 15.07 3.68
N ILE A 247 -9.98 16.08 4.22
CA ILE A 247 -10.55 17.40 4.42
C ILE A 247 -9.69 18.38 3.64
N LYS A 248 -10.28 19.03 2.64
CA LYS A 248 -9.65 20.17 1.98
C LYS A 248 -9.91 21.43 2.82
N PRO A 249 -8.87 22.20 3.19
CA PRO A 249 -9.04 23.44 3.93
C PRO A 249 -9.97 24.42 3.19
N GLY A 250 -10.85 25.09 3.94
CA GLY A 250 -11.81 26.08 3.47
C GLY A 250 -12.62 26.63 4.63
N SER A 251 -13.27 27.78 4.48
CA SER A 251 -14.11 28.41 5.51
C SER A 251 -15.58 27.98 5.37
N GLY A 252 -16.22 27.59 6.48
CA GLY A 252 -17.65 27.26 6.52
C GLY A 252 -18.07 26.24 5.45
N ALA A 253 -18.96 26.66 4.55
CA ALA A 253 -19.48 25.86 3.43
C ALA A 253 -18.43 25.51 2.36
N ASN A 254 -17.28 26.20 2.31
CA ASN A 254 -16.20 25.91 1.35
C ASN A 254 -15.28 24.76 1.79
N ARG A 255 -15.54 24.16 2.96
CA ARG A 255 -14.78 23.01 3.45
C ARG A 255 -15.29 21.73 2.77
N ILE A 256 -14.50 21.20 1.85
CA ILE A 256 -14.83 19.94 1.17
C ILE A 256 -14.36 18.77 2.02
N VAL A 257 -15.27 17.85 2.31
CA VAL A 257 -14.96 16.56 2.92
C VAL A 257 -15.11 15.48 1.87
N LEU A 258 -14.06 14.68 1.68
CA LEU A 258 -14.03 13.57 0.75
C LEU A 258 -13.97 12.26 1.53
N GLY A 259 -14.94 11.40 1.31
CA GLY A 259 -14.82 9.98 1.57
C GLY A 259 -13.93 9.34 0.52
N SER A 260 -13.01 8.49 0.99
CA SER A 260 -12.17 7.65 0.15
C SER A 260 -12.41 6.21 0.56
N SER A 261 -12.79 5.37 -0.40
CA SER A 261 -12.95 3.93 -0.17
C SER A 261 -12.13 3.14 -1.16
N HIS A 262 -11.42 2.12 -0.68
CA HIS A 262 -10.73 1.17 -1.54
C HIS A 262 -11.24 -0.24 -1.27
N VAL A 263 -11.71 -0.90 -2.34
CA VAL A 263 -12.29 -2.24 -2.34
C VAL A 263 -11.22 -3.25 -2.76
N PHE A 264 -11.04 -4.30 -1.96
CA PHE A 264 -10.20 -5.45 -2.22
C PHE A 264 -11.04 -6.72 -2.32
N ASP A 265 -10.66 -7.63 -3.22
CA ASP A 265 -11.31 -8.94 -3.37
C ASP A 265 -10.90 -9.94 -2.28
N GLU A 266 -11.45 -11.15 -2.34
CA GLU A 266 -11.15 -12.23 -1.41
C GLU A 266 -9.70 -12.73 -1.46
N ARG A 267 -8.97 -12.34 -2.51
CA ARG A 267 -7.56 -12.66 -2.72
C ARG A 267 -6.64 -11.47 -2.41
N GLY A 268 -7.19 -10.37 -1.91
CA GLY A 268 -6.47 -9.18 -1.50
C GLY A 268 -5.98 -8.31 -2.67
N GLU A 269 -6.50 -8.51 -3.88
CA GLU A 269 -6.26 -7.62 -5.00
C GLU A 269 -7.12 -6.36 -4.86
N GLY A 270 -6.49 -5.19 -4.98
CA GLY A 270 -7.21 -3.91 -5.04
C GLY A 270 -7.99 -3.81 -6.33
N ILE A 271 -9.32 -3.88 -6.24
CA ILE A 271 -10.20 -3.89 -7.41
C ILE A 271 -10.50 -2.47 -7.87
N ARG A 272 -10.92 -1.62 -6.91
CA ARG A 272 -11.50 -0.33 -7.25
C ARG A 272 -11.42 0.67 -6.11
N PHE A 273 -10.97 1.87 -6.47
CA PHE A 273 -10.98 3.03 -5.62
C PHE A 273 -12.17 3.96 -5.94
N HIS A 274 -12.75 4.56 -4.89
CA HIS A 274 -13.79 5.58 -5.01
C HIS A 274 -13.46 6.82 -4.18
N LEU A 275 -13.64 7.97 -4.83
CA LEU A 275 -13.79 9.25 -4.17
C LEU A 275 -15.24 9.67 -4.14
N PHE A 276 -15.61 10.25 -3.01
CA PHE A 276 -16.99 10.58 -2.77
C PHE A 276 -17.10 11.87 -1.95
N PRO A 277 -17.65 12.94 -2.51
CA PRO A 277 -18.00 14.13 -1.74
C PRO A 277 -19.02 13.78 -0.66
N ILE A 278 -18.71 14.11 0.58
CA ILE A 278 -19.64 14.02 1.71
C ILE A 278 -20.36 15.36 1.77
N GLU A 279 -21.65 15.34 1.46
CA GLU A 279 -22.46 16.55 1.33
C GLU A 279 -22.78 17.14 2.71
N ASN A 280 -23.12 16.28 3.67
CA ASN A 280 -23.56 16.69 5.00
C ASN A 280 -22.72 15.99 6.09
N PRO A 281 -21.43 16.34 6.24
CA PRO A 281 -20.54 15.67 7.17
C PRO A 281 -20.95 15.92 8.62
N LEU A 282 -21.09 14.84 9.38
CA LEU A 282 -21.22 14.90 10.83
C LEU A 282 -19.83 15.10 11.44
N TRP A 283 -19.73 15.98 12.44
CA TRP A 283 -18.44 16.31 13.06
C TRP A 283 -18.29 15.68 14.44
N GLY A 284 -17.18 14.93 14.63
CA GLY A 284 -16.84 14.37 15.93
C GLY A 284 -16.54 15.43 17.00
N LYS A 285 -16.52 15.00 18.26
CA LYS A 285 -16.04 15.84 19.37
C LYS A 285 -14.54 16.12 19.19
N ILE A 286 -14.10 17.31 19.61
CA ILE A 286 -12.69 17.64 19.72
C ILE A 286 -12.12 16.84 20.90
N ILE A 287 -10.98 16.18 20.69
CA ILE A 287 -10.23 15.50 21.74
C ILE A 287 -8.83 16.10 21.76
N GLY A 288 -8.52 16.88 22.79
CA GLY A 288 -7.26 17.63 22.89
C GLY A 288 -7.07 18.64 21.74
N ASN A 289 -5.88 18.69 21.16
CA ASN A 289 -5.55 19.59 20.04
C ASN A 289 -5.83 18.97 18.65
N LYS A 290 -6.50 17.80 18.57
CA LYS A 290 -6.79 17.13 17.30
C LYS A 290 -8.01 17.76 16.61
N ARG A 291 -7.92 17.99 15.28
CA ARG A 291 -9.03 18.46 14.44
C ARG A 291 -10.22 17.50 14.54
N LYS A 292 -11.46 18.01 14.44
CA LYS A 292 -12.67 17.17 14.41
C LYS A 292 -12.63 16.22 13.21
N ASN A 293 -12.76 14.92 13.48
CA ASN A 293 -12.93 13.92 12.43
C ASN A 293 -14.33 14.05 11.80
N PRO A 294 -14.44 14.02 10.47
CA PRO A 294 -15.74 13.93 9.80
C PRO A 294 -16.26 12.50 9.82
N TYR A 295 -17.58 12.36 9.69
CA TYR A 295 -18.32 11.12 9.56
C TYR A 295 -19.42 11.33 8.52
N MET A 296 -19.82 10.28 7.81
CA MET A 296 -20.97 10.35 6.90
C MET A 296 -22.26 10.39 7.73
N ASN A 297 -23.30 11.05 7.20
CA ASN A 297 -24.67 10.80 7.65
C ASN A 297 -25.18 9.49 6.98
N ALA A 298 -26.42 9.09 7.30
CA ALA A 298 -26.98 7.86 6.76
C ALA A 298 -27.12 7.88 5.22
N GLU A 299 -27.48 9.01 4.63
CA GLU A 299 -27.67 9.14 3.19
C GLU A 299 -26.34 9.03 2.41
N ASP A 300 -25.30 9.73 2.85
CA ASP A 300 -23.97 9.66 2.27
C ASP A 300 -23.38 8.25 2.39
N ALA A 301 -23.55 7.61 3.55
CA ALA A 301 -23.11 6.23 3.76
C ALA A 301 -23.87 5.26 2.84
N ARG A 302 -25.19 5.38 2.74
CA ARG A 302 -26.03 4.55 1.86
C ARG A 302 -25.64 4.70 0.40
N ARG A 303 -25.46 5.94 -0.06
CA ARG A 303 -25.10 6.25 -1.45
C ARG A 303 -23.71 5.68 -1.79
N LEU A 304 -22.71 5.84 -0.93
CA LEU A 304 -21.38 5.25 -1.13
C LEU A 304 -21.44 3.71 -1.22
N PHE A 305 -22.10 3.05 -0.27
CA PHE A 305 -22.12 1.59 -0.22
C PHE A 305 -23.00 0.96 -1.31
N THR A 306 -24.01 1.68 -1.80
CA THR A 306 -24.77 1.27 -3.00
C THR A 306 -23.87 1.22 -4.22
N ILE A 307 -23.02 2.25 -4.41
CA ILE A 307 -22.05 2.31 -5.50
C ILE A 307 -21.03 1.17 -5.37
N ILE A 308 -20.47 0.93 -4.18
CA ILE A 308 -19.52 -0.16 -3.95
C ILE A 308 -20.14 -1.52 -4.26
N ARG A 309 -21.40 -1.74 -3.82
CA ARG A 309 -22.15 -2.98 -4.09
C ARG A 309 -22.33 -3.21 -5.59
N GLN A 310 -22.76 -2.19 -6.32
CA GLN A 310 -22.96 -2.26 -7.77
C GLN A 310 -21.65 -2.51 -8.52
N ASP A 311 -20.57 -1.85 -8.10
CA ASP A 311 -19.26 -2.02 -8.73
C ASP A 311 -18.69 -3.43 -8.49
N TYR A 312 -18.83 -3.98 -7.28
CA TYR A 312 -18.45 -5.38 -7.02
C TYR A 312 -19.25 -6.35 -7.91
N GLN A 313 -20.58 -6.17 -7.98
CA GLN A 313 -21.45 -7.02 -8.80
C GLN A 313 -21.11 -6.93 -10.28
N THR A 314 -20.79 -5.73 -10.78
CA THR A 314 -20.41 -5.53 -12.19
C THR A 314 -19.12 -6.27 -12.54
N ILE A 315 -18.17 -6.34 -11.59
CA ILE A 315 -16.85 -6.95 -11.81
C ILE A 315 -16.90 -8.47 -11.65
N ASN A 316 -17.63 -8.95 -10.65
CA ASN A 316 -17.65 -10.36 -10.27
C ASN A 316 -18.89 -11.12 -10.78
N SER A 317 -19.83 -10.43 -11.46
CA SER A 317 -21.14 -10.95 -11.91
C SER A 317 -22.07 -11.44 -10.78
N GLU A 318 -21.66 -11.34 -9.52
CA GLU A 318 -22.40 -11.76 -8.34
C GLU A 318 -22.22 -10.77 -7.18
N LEU A 319 -23.15 -10.80 -6.22
CA LEU A 319 -23.02 -10.06 -4.97
C LEU A 319 -22.00 -10.74 -4.04
N PRO A 320 -21.27 -9.98 -3.21
CA PRO A 320 -20.39 -10.58 -2.21
C PRO A 320 -21.24 -11.28 -1.14
N SER A 321 -20.80 -12.45 -0.68
CA SER A 321 -21.42 -13.11 0.49
C SER A 321 -21.00 -12.48 1.82
N LYS A 322 -19.87 -11.74 1.82
CA LYS A 322 -19.33 -11.08 2.99
C LYS A 322 -18.73 -9.72 2.63
N ILE A 323 -19.03 -8.70 3.43
CA ILE A 323 -18.38 -7.39 3.37
C ILE A 323 -17.72 -7.09 4.70
N VAL A 324 -16.45 -6.68 4.66
CA VAL A 324 -15.69 -6.23 5.83
C VAL A 324 -15.24 -4.80 5.60
N VAL A 325 -15.60 -3.89 6.50
CA VAL A 325 -15.25 -2.48 6.43
C VAL A 325 -14.25 -2.14 7.52
N HIS A 326 -13.10 -1.61 7.12
CA HIS A 326 -12.02 -1.16 7.97
C HIS A 326 -11.95 0.37 8.00
N LYS A 327 -11.90 0.94 9.20
CA LYS A 327 -11.74 2.38 9.41
C LYS A 327 -10.81 2.65 10.61
N SER A 328 -10.15 3.81 10.65
CA SER A 328 -9.30 4.19 11.79
C SER A 328 -10.06 4.96 12.89
N THR A 329 -11.29 5.39 12.61
CA THR A 329 -12.16 6.11 13.55
C THR A 329 -13.47 5.34 13.82
N PRO A 330 -14.12 5.55 14.97
CA PRO A 330 -15.41 4.92 15.31
C PRO A 330 -16.46 4.99 14.21
N PHE A 331 -17.36 4.00 14.15
CA PHE A 331 -18.58 4.12 13.36
C PHE A 331 -19.65 4.88 14.15
N LYS A 332 -20.34 5.82 13.48
CA LYS A 332 -21.54 6.48 14.00
C LYS A 332 -22.79 5.68 13.69
N LYS A 333 -23.85 5.89 14.47
CA LYS A 333 -25.12 5.17 14.31
C LYS A 333 -25.67 5.41 12.89
N GLU A 334 -25.62 6.65 12.43
CA GLU A 334 -26.06 7.08 11.11
C GLU A 334 -25.26 6.40 10.00
N GLU A 335 -23.93 6.27 10.15
CA GLU A 335 -23.09 5.53 9.20
C GLU A 335 -23.53 4.06 9.13
N ILE A 336 -23.76 3.41 10.28
CA ILE A 336 -24.16 2.00 10.35
C ILE A 336 -25.53 1.81 9.69
N GLU A 337 -26.50 2.67 9.96
CA GLU A 337 -27.84 2.62 9.37
C GLU A 337 -27.78 2.69 7.84
N GLY A 338 -27.08 3.69 7.29
CA GLY A 338 -26.92 3.83 5.84
C GLY A 338 -26.19 2.67 5.19
N ILE A 339 -25.14 2.14 5.84
CA ILE A 339 -24.40 0.97 5.35
C ILE A 339 -25.30 -0.26 5.31
N VAL A 340 -26.04 -0.54 6.39
CA VAL A 340 -26.92 -1.72 6.48
C VAL A 340 -28.02 -1.65 5.44
N GLU A 341 -28.64 -0.48 5.24
CA GLU A 341 -29.67 -0.28 4.21
C GLU A 341 -29.12 -0.54 2.80
N ALA A 342 -27.94 0.01 2.47
CA ALA A 342 -27.32 -0.20 1.16
C ALA A 342 -26.92 -1.65 0.89
N LEU A 343 -26.58 -2.40 1.94
CA LEU A 343 -26.10 -3.77 1.87
C LEU A 343 -27.18 -4.82 2.18
N GLU A 344 -28.46 -4.44 2.13
CA GLU A 344 -29.57 -5.38 2.26
C GLU A 344 -29.42 -6.57 1.30
N GLY A 345 -29.63 -7.78 1.81
CA GLY A 345 -29.42 -9.03 1.07
C GLY A 345 -28.02 -9.64 1.21
N ILE A 346 -27.05 -8.94 1.82
CA ILE A 346 -25.73 -9.49 2.12
C ILE A 346 -25.72 -10.09 3.53
N ASN A 347 -25.44 -11.39 3.62
CA ASN A 347 -25.62 -12.17 4.84
C ASN A 347 -24.59 -11.88 5.94
N ASN A 348 -23.43 -11.31 5.60
CA ASN A 348 -22.35 -11.10 6.55
C ASN A 348 -21.69 -9.74 6.34
N ILE A 349 -21.84 -8.85 7.33
CA ILE A 349 -21.26 -7.51 7.32
C ILE A 349 -20.47 -7.34 8.61
N GLU A 350 -19.17 -7.09 8.49
CA GLU A 350 -18.27 -6.77 9.60
C GLU A 350 -17.87 -5.29 9.50
N LEU A 351 -18.18 -4.49 10.53
CA LEU A 351 -17.75 -3.09 10.64
C LEU A 351 -16.74 -2.99 11.76
N LEU A 352 -15.47 -2.76 11.39
CA LEU A 352 -14.34 -2.86 12.30
C LEU A 352 -13.53 -1.57 12.29
N THR A 353 -13.18 -1.10 13.48
CA THR A 353 -12.12 -0.10 13.61
C THR A 353 -10.79 -0.74 13.91
N ILE A 354 -9.75 -0.28 13.23
CA ILE A 354 -8.38 -0.74 13.40
C ILE A 354 -7.53 0.42 13.88
N GLN A 355 -7.08 0.36 15.12
CA GLN A 355 -6.32 1.44 15.76
C GLN A 355 -4.88 1.00 16.04
N GLN A 356 -3.91 1.77 15.54
CA GLN A 356 -2.49 1.49 15.70
C GLN A 356 -1.92 1.94 17.06
N GLU A 357 -2.52 2.97 17.67
CA GLU A 357 -2.02 3.61 18.90
C GLU A 357 -2.48 2.83 20.15
N SER A 358 -1.91 1.64 20.33
CA SER A 358 -2.10 0.85 21.54
C SER A 358 -1.01 1.14 22.58
N LEU A 359 -1.42 1.35 23.84
CA LEU A 359 -0.52 1.45 24.99
C LEU A 359 0.00 0.08 25.45
N TYR A 360 -0.58 -1.02 24.94
CA TYR A 360 -0.21 -2.37 25.34
C TYR A 360 1.14 -2.78 24.74
N ARG A 361 1.97 -3.44 25.55
CA ARG A 361 3.21 -4.10 25.14
C ARG A 361 3.25 -5.47 25.83
N THR A 362 3.63 -6.50 25.08
CA THR A 362 3.70 -7.86 25.60
C THR A 362 5.09 -8.41 25.37
N ILE A 363 5.60 -9.08 26.40
CA ILE A 363 6.87 -9.80 26.37
C ILE A 363 6.54 -11.29 26.33
N GLN A 364 7.15 -12.02 25.40
CA GLN A 364 6.96 -13.47 25.32
C GLN A 364 7.75 -14.16 26.43
N GLY A 365 7.08 -15.03 27.17
CA GLY A 365 7.73 -16.00 28.04
C GLY A 365 7.98 -17.31 27.29
N GLU A 366 9.07 -17.99 27.62
CA GLU A 366 9.39 -19.33 27.16
C GLU A 366 9.76 -20.22 28.35
N VAL A 367 9.48 -21.52 28.25
CA VAL A 367 9.93 -22.49 29.26
C VAL A 367 11.25 -23.07 28.78
N LYS A 368 12.33 -22.77 29.51
CA LYS A 368 13.67 -23.28 29.23
C LYS A 368 14.28 -23.81 30.52
N ASP A 369 14.83 -25.03 30.47
CA ASP A 369 15.38 -25.72 31.64
C ASP A 369 14.36 -25.88 32.79
N ARG A 370 13.09 -26.15 32.45
CA ARG A 370 11.94 -26.22 33.39
C ARG A 370 11.70 -24.91 34.18
N LYS A 371 12.26 -23.79 33.74
CA LYS A 371 12.04 -22.45 34.33
C LYS A 371 11.38 -21.54 33.30
N GLN A 372 10.50 -20.66 33.76
CA GLN A 372 9.95 -19.59 32.94
C GLN A 372 11.03 -18.52 32.74
N LYS A 373 11.41 -18.30 31.49
CA LYS A 373 12.37 -17.26 31.08
C LYS A 373 11.69 -16.32 30.09
N VAL A 374 12.25 -15.13 29.93
CA VAL A 374 11.85 -14.21 28.86
C VAL A 374 12.47 -14.72 27.56
N SER A 375 11.66 -14.76 26.50
CA SER A 375 12.15 -15.14 25.17
C SER A 375 13.02 -14.04 24.58
N ASN A 376 13.99 -14.44 23.75
CA ASN A 376 14.84 -13.51 23.02
C ASN A 376 14.13 -12.88 21.81
N PHE A 377 12.96 -13.40 21.44
CA PHE A 377 12.14 -12.90 20.34
C PHE A 377 10.82 -12.32 20.87
N PRO A 378 10.21 -11.35 20.15
CA PRO A 378 8.92 -10.80 20.53
C PRO A 378 7.82 -11.85 20.37
N VAL A 379 6.62 -11.54 20.86
CA VAL A 379 5.43 -12.38 20.63
C VAL A 379 5.25 -12.71 19.15
N LYS A 380 4.77 -13.92 18.88
CA LYS A 380 4.49 -14.37 17.52
C LYS A 380 3.49 -13.45 16.82
N ARG A 381 3.76 -13.14 15.57
CA ARG A 381 2.77 -12.50 14.70
C ARG A 381 1.55 -13.41 14.58
N GLY A 382 0.36 -12.81 14.61
CA GLY A 382 -0.92 -13.52 14.66
C GLY A 382 -1.40 -13.84 16.08
N THR A 383 -0.70 -13.40 17.13
CA THR A 383 -1.22 -13.46 18.50
C THR A 383 -2.45 -12.55 18.63
N VAL A 384 -3.53 -13.09 19.22
CA VAL A 384 -4.79 -12.40 19.50
C VAL A 384 -5.06 -12.47 21.01
N LEU A 385 -5.34 -11.33 21.61
CA LEU A 385 -5.75 -11.23 23.01
C LEU A 385 -7.14 -10.61 23.09
N PRO A 386 -8.20 -11.40 23.35
CA PRO A 386 -9.54 -10.89 23.60
C PRO A 386 -9.56 -9.95 24.81
N LEU A 387 -10.19 -8.79 24.66
CA LEU A 387 -10.41 -7.83 25.76
C LEU A 387 -11.84 -7.91 26.28
N ASP A 388 -12.81 -7.96 25.36
CA ASP A 388 -14.23 -8.15 25.64
C ASP A 388 -14.93 -8.81 24.43
N LYS A 389 -16.26 -8.83 24.40
CA LYS A 389 -17.05 -9.46 23.32
C LYS A 389 -16.86 -8.80 21.95
N TYR A 390 -16.51 -7.52 21.91
CA TYR A 390 -16.45 -6.69 20.71
C TYR A 390 -15.06 -6.11 20.45
N SER A 391 -14.10 -6.27 21.36
CA SER A 391 -12.75 -5.74 21.19
C SER A 391 -11.65 -6.74 21.55
N PHE A 392 -10.55 -6.65 20.81
CA PHE A 392 -9.37 -7.51 20.99
C PHE A 392 -8.10 -6.83 20.49
N LEU A 393 -6.96 -7.29 20.99
CA LEU A 393 -5.64 -6.90 20.51
C LEU A 393 -5.13 -7.93 19.51
N LEU A 394 -4.59 -7.46 18.38
CA LEU A 394 -4.00 -8.31 17.34
C LEU A 394 -2.56 -7.89 17.05
N TRP A 395 -1.61 -8.80 17.20
CA TRP A 395 -0.22 -8.58 16.79
C TRP A 395 -0.03 -8.90 15.31
N THR A 396 -0.07 -7.85 14.48
CA THR A 396 0.30 -7.91 13.06
C THR A 396 1.81 -7.75 12.84
N SER A 397 2.58 -7.38 13.86
CA SER A 397 4.04 -7.44 13.83
C SER A 397 4.50 -8.38 14.95
N GLY A 398 5.52 -9.20 14.69
CA GLY A 398 5.99 -10.16 15.66
C GLY A 398 6.95 -11.18 15.07
N ASP A 399 7.33 -12.13 15.91
CA ASP A 399 8.18 -13.24 15.52
C ASP A 399 7.49 -14.15 14.50
N LEU A 400 8.26 -14.65 13.54
CA LEU A 400 7.85 -15.56 12.48
C LEU A 400 8.84 -16.71 12.33
N ASP A 401 8.29 -17.90 12.17
CA ASP A 401 9.01 -19.10 11.76
C ASP A 401 8.93 -19.24 10.21
N GLY A 402 9.88 -19.93 9.59
CA GLY A 402 9.80 -20.31 8.17
C GLY A 402 10.14 -19.23 7.13
N VAL A 403 10.55 -18.03 7.54
CA VAL A 403 11.06 -16.98 6.62
C VAL A 403 12.55 -17.12 6.35
N ASP A 404 13.33 -17.38 7.41
CA ASP A 404 14.76 -17.62 7.30
C ASP A 404 15.03 -19.00 6.72
N PRO A 405 15.76 -19.12 5.60
CA PRO A 405 16.09 -20.42 5.00
C PRO A 405 16.93 -21.32 5.91
N ARG A 406 17.51 -20.78 6.99
CA ARG A 406 18.23 -21.54 8.03
C ARG A 406 17.30 -22.11 9.11
N GLY A 407 16.00 -21.82 9.04
CA GLY A 407 15.00 -22.22 10.04
C GLY A 407 15.06 -21.39 11.33
N TRP A 408 15.67 -20.20 11.28
CA TRP A 408 15.75 -19.29 12.44
C TRP A 408 14.53 -18.37 12.52
N HIS A 409 14.24 -17.92 13.73
CA HIS A 409 13.24 -16.89 14.02
C HIS A 409 13.53 -15.60 13.22
N PHE A 410 12.48 -15.01 12.65
CA PHE A 410 12.55 -13.78 11.88
C PHE A 410 11.62 -12.71 12.47
N TYR A 411 12.18 -11.54 12.73
CA TYR A 411 11.41 -10.37 13.13
C TYR A 411 11.76 -9.17 12.25
N GLN A 412 10.79 -8.72 11.44
CA GLN A 412 11.03 -7.76 10.38
C GLN A 412 11.55 -6.40 10.88
N GLU A 413 11.01 -5.90 11.99
CA GLU A 413 11.39 -4.62 12.56
C GLU A 413 12.77 -4.67 13.25
N LYS A 414 13.28 -5.87 13.57
CA LYS A 414 14.55 -6.20 14.26
C LYS A 414 14.69 -5.64 15.68
N ARG A 415 14.37 -4.37 15.87
CA ARG A 415 14.44 -3.63 17.12
C ARG A 415 13.02 -3.16 17.47
N SER A 416 12.75 -3.00 18.77
CA SER A 416 11.44 -2.64 19.35
C SER A 416 10.53 -3.82 19.70
N ILE A 417 9.78 -3.67 20.79
CA ILE A 417 8.71 -4.57 21.19
C ILE A 417 7.47 -4.23 20.34
N PRO A 418 6.88 -5.18 19.60
CA PRO A 418 5.76 -4.90 18.74
C PRO A 418 4.52 -4.50 19.55
N ALA A 419 3.87 -3.44 19.08
CA ALA A 419 2.60 -2.98 19.62
C ALA A 419 1.46 -3.63 18.84
N PRO A 420 0.44 -4.20 19.51
CA PRO A 420 -0.72 -4.73 18.83
C PRO A 420 -1.57 -3.62 18.21
N LEU A 421 -2.39 -3.98 17.23
CA LEU A 421 -3.54 -3.20 16.81
C LEU A 421 -4.70 -3.45 17.78
N LEU A 422 -5.43 -2.39 18.15
CA LEU A 422 -6.71 -2.52 18.83
C LEU A 422 -7.82 -2.62 17.78
N ILE A 423 -8.54 -3.73 17.80
CA ILE A 423 -9.67 -3.99 16.91
C ILE A 423 -10.96 -3.81 17.71
N THR A 424 -11.93 -3.09 17.17
CA THR A 424 -13.26 -2.93 17.77
C THR A 424 -14.34 -3.18 16.73
N ARG A 425 -15.26 -4.09 17.03
CA ARG A 425 -16.40 -4.46 16.19
C ARG A 425 -17.62 -3.62 16.56
N TYR A 426 -18.20 -2.97 15.56
CA TYR A 426 -19.44 -2.21 15.66
C TYR A 426 -20.65 -2.97 15.11
N LEU A 427 -20.41 -3.87 14.15
CA LEU A 427 -21.37 -4.79 13.57
C LEU A 427 -20.61 -6.02 13.08
N GLY A 428 -21.20 -7.21 13.18
CA GLY A 428 -20.56 -8.45 12.74
C GLY A 428 -20.90 -9.64 13.61
N LYS A 429 -20.68 -10.84 13.08
CA LYS A 429 -20.95 -12.13 13.72
C LYS A 429 -19.80 -13.14 13.60
N ASP A 430 -18.77 -12.83 12.82
CA ASP A 430 -17.66 -13.75 12.61
C ASP A 430 -16.88 -14.02 13.90
N PRO A 431 -16.27 -15.20 14.05
CA PRO A 431 -15.31 -15.46 15.11
C PRO A 431 -14.13 -14.47 15.05
N MET A 432 -13.55 -14.14 16.21
CA MET A 432 -12.39 -13.24 16.28
C MET A 432 -11.21 -13.79 15.46
N GLU A 433 -11.09 -15.10 15.35
CA GLU A 433 -10.08 -15.82 14.58
C GLU A 433 -10.22 -15.56 13.08
N THR A 434 -11.46 -15.56 12.58
CA THR A 434 -11.76 -15.27 11.17
C THR A 434 -11.41 -13.82 10.85
N VAL A 435 -11.86 -12.88 11.69
CA VAL A 435 -11.51 -11.45 11.52
C VAL A 435 -10.02 -11.20 11.62
N SER A 436 -9.34 -11.85 12.57
CA SER A 436 -7.89 -11.72 12.74
C SER A 436 -7.13 -12.28 11.53
N MET A 437 -7.57 -13.43 10.99
CA MET A 437 -7.01 -14.01 9.78
C MET A 437 -7.19 -13.08 8.58
N ASP A 438 -8.37 -12.50 8.39
CA ASP A 438 -8.63 -11.53 7.32
C ASP A 438 -7.70 -10.32 7.40
N ILE A 439 -7.51 -9.75 8.59
CA ILE A 439 -6.60 -8.62 8.81
C ILE A 439 -5.15 -9.02 8.53
N LEU A 440 -4.69 -10.18 9.02
CA LEU A 440 -3.33 -10.66 8.77
C LEU A 440 -3.07 -10.90 7.28
N LYS A 441 -4.03 -11.49 6.56
CA LYS A 441 -3.96 -11.66 5.11
C LYS A 441 -3.76 -10.31 4.42
N LEU A 442 -4.61 -9.32 4.72
CA LEU A 442 -4.53 -7.99 4.12
C LEU A 442 -3.25 -7.21 4.46
N THR A 443 -2.57 -7.53 5.56
CA THR A 443 -1.25 -6.95 5.86
C THR A 443 -0.15 -7.43 4.91
N LYS A 444 -0.33 -8.54 4.18
CA LYS A 444 0.64 -9.04 3.19
C LYS A 444 0.39 -8.51 1.77
N MET A 445 -0.68 -7.74 1.58
CA MET A 445 -1.19 -7.38 0.25
C MET A 445 -0.85 -5.96 -0.19
N ASN A 446 0.18 -5.36 0.42
CA ASN A 446 0.71 -4.08 -0.04
C ASN A 446 1.77 -4.29 -1.14
N TRP A 447 1.33 -4.27 -2.40
CA TRP A 447 2.20 -4.46 -3.57
C TRP A 447 3.20 -3.31 -3.85
N ASN A 448 3.25 -2.28 -3.00
CA ASN A 448 4.22 -1.19 -3.12
C ASN A 448 5.60 -1.57 -2.58
N ASN A 449 5.65 -2.67 -1.82
CA ASN A 449 6.86 -3.16 -1.20
C ASN A 449 6.85 -4.70 -1.23
N LEU A 450 7.96 -5.30 -0.82
CA LEU A 450 8.11 -6.76 -0.79
C LEU A 450 8.30 -7.30 0.64
N GLN A 451 7.97 -6.50 1.66
CA GLN A 451 8.03 -6.93 3.06
C GLN A 451 7.21 -8.21 3.28
N ILE A 452 7.55 -8.99 4.31
CA ILE A 452 6.77 -10.17 4.68
C ILE A 452 5.35 -9.78 5.09
N TYR A 453 5.23 -8.62 5.75
CA TYR A 453 3.97 -8.02 6.15
C TYR A 453 4.15 -6.50 6.34
N ASN A 454 3.05 -5.76 6.24
CA ASN A 454 2.90 -4.40 6.74
C ASN A 454 2.29 -4.43 8.15
N LYS A 455 2.49 -3.37 8.94
CA LYS A 455 1.89 -3.30 10.28
C LYS A 455 0.37 -3.12 10.20
N LEU A 456 -0.11 -2.31 9.25
CA LEU A 456 -1.53 -2.10 9.01
C LEU A 456 -1.97 -2.91 7.78
N PRO A 457 -3.25 -3.36 7.73
CA PRO A 457 -3.78 -3.97 6.53
C PRO A 457 -3.86 -2.95 5.40
N VAL A 458 -3.66 -3.42 4.16
CA VAL A 458 -3.64 -2.57 2.95
C VAL A 458 -4.90 -1.70 2.81
N THR A 459 -6.05 -2.16 3.32
CA THR A 459 -7.30 -1.38 3.39
C THR A 459 -7.13 -0.05 4.13
N ILE A 460 -6.42 -0.03 5.26
CA ILE A 460 -6.22 1.20 6.04
C ILE A 460 -5.11 2.04 5.41
N GLU A 461 -3.98 1.43 5.06
CA GLU A 461 -2.84 2.16 4.49
C GLU A 461 -3.22 2.91 3.20
N PHE A 462 -3.90 2.21 2.28
CA PHE A 462 -4.23 2.80 0.98
C PHE A 462 -5.37 3.82 1.08
N ALA A 463 -6.37 3.59 1.95
CA ALA A 463 -7.41 4.59 2.17
C ALA A 463 -6.81 5.93 2.66
N HIS A 464 -5.88 5.88 3.61
CA HIS A 464 -5.19 7.09 4.08
C HIS A 464 -4.29 7.71 3.02
N SER A 465 -3.44 6.92 2.36
CA SER A 465 -2.52 7.43 1.33
C SER A 465 -3.27 8.09 0.16
N ILE A 466 -4.35 7.49 -0.31
CA ILE A 466 -5.14 8.07 -1.39
C ILE A 466 -5.88 9.32 -0.90
N SER A 467 -6.42 9.31 0.33
CA SER A 467 -7.01 10.50 0.95
C SER A 467 -6.04 11.70 0.98
N ASP A 468 -4.75 11.47 1.19
CA ASP A 468 -3.75 12.54 1.18
C ASP A 468 -3.47 13.08 -0.23
N ILE A 469 -3.37 12.19 -1.22
CA ILE A 469 -3.17 12.57 -2.63
C ILE A 469 -4.36 13.35 -3.18
N VAL A 470 -5.57 12.87 -2.94
CA VAL A 470 -6.80 13.41 -3.56
C VAL A 470 -7.21 14.76 -3.00
N LYS A 471 -6.73 15.14 -1.80
CA LYS A 471 -6.87 16.52 -1.29
C LYS A 471 -6.20 17.55 -2.21
N GLN A 472 -5.18 17.12 -2.97
CA GLN A 472 -4.43 17.96 -3.89
C GLN A 472 -5.08 18.12 -5.26
N LEU A 473 -6.17 17.39 -5.54
CA LEU A 473 -6.88 17.50 -6.82
C LEU A 473 -7.56 18.87 -6.97
N GLU A 474 -7.44 19.42 -8.17
CA GLU A 474 -8.17 20.61 -8.62
C GLU A 474 -9.60 20.24 -9.06
N SER A 475 -9.77 19.06 -9.67
CA SER A 475 -11.06 18.51 -10.10
C SER A 475 -11.18 17.03 -9.75
N TYR A 476 -12.40 16.61 -9.39
CA TYR A 476 -12.73 15.23 -9.01
C TYR A 476 -13.40 14.43 -10.12
N SER A 477 -13.62 15.04 -11.29
CA SER A 477 -14.50 14.50 -12.34
C SER A 477 -13.91 13.37 -13.20
N HIS A 478 -12.61 13.07 -13.11
CA HIS A 478 -11.92 12.11 -13.99
C HIS A 478 -10.79 11.37 -13.27
N VAL A 479 -11.04 10.93 -12.04
CA VAL A 479 -10.04 10.25 -11.20
C VAL A 479 -10.03 8.76 -11.57
N PRO A 480 -8.91 8.19 -12.08
CA PRO A 480 -8.83 6.76 -12.33
C PRO A 480 -9.14 5.95 -11.08
N LYS A 481 -9.89 4.86 -11.26
CA LYS A 481 -10.27 3.99 -10.15
C LYS A 481 -9.23 2.91 -9.84
N ASP A 482 -8.21 2.75 -10.69
CA ASP A 482 -7.11 1.81 -10.45
C ASP A 482 -6.10 2.45 -9.46
N PHE A 483 -5.84 1.76 -8.35
CA PHE A 483 -4.92 2.24 -7.32
C PHE A 483 -3.47 2.36 -7.84
N ARG A 484 -3.10 1.63 -8.90
CA ARG A 484 -1.75 1.61 -9.51
C ARG A 484 -1.26 2.99 -9.95
N TYR A 485 -2.16 3.95 -10.17
CA TYR A 485 -1.79 5.35 -10.46
C TYR A 485 -1.27 6.10 -9.23
N TYR A 486 -1.75 5.74 -8.03
CA TYR A 486 -1.53 6.46 -6.78
C TYR A 486 -0.38 5.91 -5.93
N ILE A 487 -0.06 4.64 -6.11
CA ILE A 487 1.03 3.95 -5.39
C ILE A 487 2.41 4.16 -6.01
#